data_AF-A0A955PHX5-F1
#
_entry.id   AF-A0A955PHX5-F1
#
_cell.length_a   1.000
_cell.length_b   1.000
_cell.length_c   1.000
_cell.angle_alpha   90.00
_cell.angle_beta   90.00
_cell.angle_gamma   90.00
#
_symmetry.space_group_name_H-M   'P 1'
#
loop_
_entity.id
_entity.type
_entity.pdbx_description
1 polymer ?
#
loop_
_entity_poly.entity_id
_entity_poly.type
_entity_poly.pdbx_seq_one_letter_code
_entity_poly.pdbx_strand_id
1 'polypeptide(L)'
;MKFSSKNLRWWASFFWIICCLQIHNSVAEVPETTVIQGTLKDSSGNAVVGSLPYRIGFYESQIGGASIALATGRVEFSDSGRFSIEVTIPPAALDTSEVWCQLAIDTDEDGFDGDDFFPNLVRVHSVPFSLRSADSDSLGGVPASEYLQSSMGSPEAWSLSGNSSIGSSFLGTTDDATLELRVDNLPALRIAPNETSPNLIGGHSGNSIDPDISGGVIGGGGMAEGFGPNRVAGDFATVSGGSGNTAEGFYSTIGGGVLNTNLGSDATIAGGYNNVATAGDATVGGGVVNSASGEAST
;
A
#
# COMPACT_ATOMS: atom_id res chain seq x y z
N MET A 1 -3.77 43.00 -52.15
CA MET A 1 -5.14 43.57 -52.15
C MET A 1 -5.55 43.70 -50.69
N LYS A 2 -6.03 44.84 -50.19
CA LYS A 2 -6.28 44.97 -48.73
C LYS A 2 -7.60 44.31 -48.32
N PHE A 3 -7.54 43.05 -47.87
CA PHE A 3 -8.67 42.29 -47.35
C PHE A 3 -9.23 42.91 -46.06
N SER A 4 -10.51 43.34 -46.10
CA SER A 4 -11.19 44.14 -45.07
C SER A 4 -12.43 43.41 -44.56
N SER A 5 -12.24 42.38 -43.73
CA SER A 5 -13.10 42.03 -42.58
C SER A 5 -12.72 40.66 -41.99
N LYS A 6 -11.60 40.60 -41.25
CA LYS A 6 -11.24 39.41 -40.47
C LYS A 6 -12.11 39.32 -39.21
N ASN A 7 -13.33 38.80 -39.34
CA ASN A 7 -14.23 38.58 -38.21
C ASN A 7 -13.99 37.19 -37.59
N LEU A 8 -13.06 37.11 -36.63
CA LEU A 8 -12.99 35.94 -35.73
C LEU A 8 -14.08 36.10 -34.66
N ARG A 9 -15.16 35.30 -34.74
CA ARG A 9 -16.12 35.17 -33.62
C ARG A 9 -15.84 33.87 -32.89
N TRP A 10 -15.27 33.96 -31.69
CA TRP A 10 -15.09 32.82 -30.80
C TRP A 10 -16.47 32.33 -30.33
N TRP A 11 -16.83 31.10 -30.71
CA TRP A 11 -17.88 30.33 -30.03
C TRP A 11 -17.19 29.09 -29.47
N ALA A 12 -16.67 29.18 -28.24
CA ALA A 12 -16.32 27.99 -27.49
C ALA A 12 -17.62 27.35 -26.99
N SER A 13 -18.24 26.51 -27.82
CA SER A 13 -19.37 25.68 -27.38
C SER A 13 -18.84 24.54 -26.53
N PHE A 14 -18.73 24.77 -25.21
CA PHE A 14 -18.60 23.70 -24.23
C PHE A 14 -19.95 23.00 -24.08
N PHE A 15 -20.22 22.00 -24.93
CA PHE A 15 -21.36 21.11 -24.76
C PHE A 15 -20.88 19.83 -24.08
N TRP A 16 -21.02 19.76 -22.76
CA TRP A 16 -20.82 18.54 -21.97
C TRP A 16 -22.16 17.83 -21.82
N ILE A 17 -22.38 16.79 -22.61
CA ILE A 17 -23.42 15.79 -22.32
C ILE A 17 -22.73 14.66 -21.56
N ILE A 18 -22.87 14.67 -20.24
CA ILE A 18 -22.61 13.48 -19.42
C ILE A 18 -23.84 12.57 -19.57
N CYS A 19 -23.74 11.59 -20.45
CA CYS A 19 -24.62 10.42 -20.44
C CYS A 19 -23.81 9.25 -19.89
N CYS A 20 -23.85 9.05 -18.56
CA CYS A 20 -23.28 7.86 -17.94
C CYS A 20 -24.30 6.71 -18.05
N LEU A 21 -24.08 5.79 -18.99
CA LEU A 21 -24.62 4.43 -18.90
C LEU A 21 -23.56 3.42 -19.34
N GLN A 22 -22.79 2.98 -18.33
CA GLN A 22 -22.20 1.66 -18.10
C GLN A 22 -21.61 0.82 -19.26
N ILE A 23 -20.32 0.48 -19.07
CA ILE A 23 -19.65 -0.84 -19.23
C ILE A 23 -18.39 -0.79 -20.10
N HIS A 24 -17.30 -1.33 -19.53
CA HIS A 24 -15.92 -1.50 -20.01
C HIS A 24 -14.99 -0.28 -19.91
N ASN A 25 -14.07 -0.35 -18.93
CA ASN A 25 -12.64 0.01 -18.86
C ASN A 25 -11.93 0.88 -19.93
N SER A 26 -12.61 1.60 -20.80
CA SER A 26 -12.02 2.67 -21.58
C SER A 26 -12.32 3.98 -20.87
N VAL A 27 -11.34 4.48 -20.11
CA VAL A 27 -11.31 5.90 -19.73
C VAL A 27 -11.38 6.67 -21.05
N ALA A 28 -12.35 7.58 -21.18
CA ALA A 28 -12.45 8.41 -22.38
C ALA A 28 -11.10 9.12 -22.58
N GLU A 29 -10.44 8.89 -23.73
CA GLU A 29 -9.21 9.61 -24.08
C GLU A 29 -9.51 11.11 -23.98
N VAL A 30 -8.74 11.80 -23.14
CA VAL A 30 -8.85 13.25 -23.03
C VAL A 30 -8.53 13.81 -24.41
N PRO A 31 -9.41 14.59 -25.06
CA PRO A 31 -9.12 15.11 -26.38
C PRO A 31 -7.87 16.00 -26.33
N GLU A 32 -6.80 15.59 -27.02
CA GLU A 32 -5.52 16.33 -27.08
C GLU A 32 -5.57 17.55 -28.01
N THR A 33 -6.69 17.77 -28.69
CA THR A 33 -6.87 18.79 -29.72
C THR A 33 -7.93 19.82 -29.33
N THR A 34 -7.63 21.10 -29.56
CA THR A 34 -8.61 22.19 -29.54
C THR A 34 -9.04 22.55 -30.96
N VAL A 35 -10.20 23.19 -31.12
CA VAL A 35 -10.72 23.58 -32.44
C VAL A 35 -10.80 25.09 -32.57
N ILE A 36 -10.19 25.64 -33.63
CA ILE A 36 -10.32 27.04 -34.02
C ILE A 36 -11.28 27.14 -35.20
N GLN A 37 -12.37 27.89 -35.03
CA GLN A 37 -13.38 28.07 -36.07
C GLN A 37 -13.58 29.54 -36.39
N GLY A 38 -13.90 29.82 -37.65
CA GLY A 38 -14.17 31.18 -38.08
C GLY A 38 -14.76 31.25 -39.48
N THR A 39 -14.92 32.47 -39.96
CA THR A 39 -15.29 32.77 -41.35
C THR A 39 -14.27 33.75 -41.92
N LEU A 40 -13.74 33.45 -43.10
CA LEU A 40 -12.85 34.35 -43.83
C LEU A 40 -13.56 34.91 -45.06
N LYS A 41 -13.45 36.23 -45.24
CA LYS A 41 -14.02 36.96 -46.37
C LYS A 41 -12.99 37.88 -46.99
N ASP A 42 -13.12 38.09 -48.30
CA ASP A 42 -12.27 39.01 -49.03
C ASP A 42 -12.62 40.50 -48.75
N SER A 43 -11.88 41.43 -49.36
CA SER A 43 -12.10 42.89 -49.25
C SER A 43 -13.44 43.35 -49.81
N SER A 44 -14.04 42.52 -50.65
CA SER A 44 -15.31 42.75 -51.32
C SER A 44 -16.47 42.06 -50.58
N GLY A 45 -16.20 41.34 -49.49
CA GLY A 45 -17.18 40.65 -48.64
C GLY A 45 -17.56 39.24 -49.12
N ASN A 46 -16.91 38.72 -50.17
CA ASN A 46 -17.13 37.37 -50.68
C ASN A 46 -16.43 36.34 -49.77
N ALA A 47 -16.97 35.13 -49.70
CA ALA A 47 -16.35 34.03 -48.98
C ALA A 47 -15.03 33.61 -49.64
N VAL A 48 -13.99 33.40 -48.84
CA VAL A 48 -12.78 32.71 -49.29
C VAL A 48 -13.07 31.21 -49.31
N VAL A 49 -12.72 30.53 -50.41
CA VAL A 49 -13.00 29.11 -50.65
C VAL A 49 -11.71 28.38 -51.05
N GLY A 50 -11.68 27.06 -50.86
CA GLY A 50 -10.54 26.21 -51.21
C GLY A 50 -9.68 25.81 -50.02
N SER A 51 -8.51 25.26 -50.30
CA SER A 51 -7.53 24.81 -49.31
C SER A 51 -6.44 25.85 -49.20
N LEU A 52 -6.22 26.47 -48.03
CA LEU A 52 -5.15 27.46 -47.85
C LEU A 52 -4.20 27.06 -46.71
N PRO A 53 -2.91 27.42 -46.80
CA PRO A 53 -1.98 27.22 -45.69
C PRO A 53 -2.34 28.12 -44.50
N TYR A 54 -2.20 27.57 -43.30
CA TYR A 54 -2.31 28.32 -42.05
C TYR A 54 -1.08 28.16 -41.17
N ARG A 55 -0.87 29.15 -40.33
CA ARG A 55 0.12 29.18 -39.25
C ARG A 55 -0.55 29.67 -37.97
N ILE A 56 -0.28 28.98 -36.87
CA ILE A 56 -0.64 29.42 -35.53
C ILE A 56 0.65 29.59 -34.74
N GLY A 57 0.98 30.84 -34.41
CA GLY A 57 2.08 31.18 -33.52
C GLY A 57 1.63 31.19 -32.07
N PHE A 58 2.45 30.62 -31.19
CA PHE A 58 2.29 30.71 -29.73
C PHE A 58 3.33 31.65 -29.14
N TYR A 59 2.95 32.47 -28.17
CA TYR A 59 3.76 33.55 -27.60
C TYR A 59 3.54 33.66 -26.09
N GLU A 60 4.56 34.09 -25.35
CA GLU A 60 4.47 34.34 -23.91
C GLU A 60 3.90 35.74 -23.58
N SER A 61 3.71 36.60 -24.58
CA SER A 61 3.33 38.00 -24.40
C SER A 61 2.15 38.40 -25.28
N GLN A 62 1.25 39.22 -24.73
CA GLN A 62 0.07 39.75 -25.42
C GLN A 62 0.41 40.63 -26.63
N ILE A 63 1.60 41.23 -26.65
CA ILE A 63 2.08 42.06 -27.76
C ILE A 63 2.87 41.26 -28.81
N GLY A 64 2.93 39.93 -28.68
CA GLY A 64 3.72 39.05 -29.54
C GLY A 64 5.21 39.02 -29.18
N GLY A 65 6.05 38.62 -30.13
CA GLY A 65 7.49 38.44 -29.95
C GLY A 65 8.02 37.28 -30.78
N ALA A 66 9.12 36.65 -30.35
CA ALA A 66 9.54 35.38 -30.91
C ALA A 66 8.51 34.30 -30.54
N SER A 67 8.07 33.50 -31.52
CA SER A 67 7.14 32.42 -31.25
C SER A 67 7.83 31.30 -30.47
N ILE A 68 7.24 30.87 -29.36
CA ILE A 68 7.73 29.73 -28.56
C ILE A 68 7.39 28.39 -29.20
N ALA A 69 6.31 28.34 -29.97
CA ALA A 69 5.92 27.17 -30.75
C ALA A 69 5.10 27.58 -31.98
N LEU A 70 5.01 26.66 -32.94
CA LEU A 70 4.26 26.84 -34.17
C LEU A 70 3.42 25.59 -34.45
N ALA A 71 2.16 25.80 -34.84
CA ALA A 71 1.36 24.80 -35.51
C ALA A 71 1.09 25.28 -36.95
N THR A 72 1.31 24.42 -37.94
CA THR A 72 1.12 24.76 -39.35
C THR A 72 0.36 23.64 -40.03
N GLY A 73 -0.34 23.96 -41.11
CA GLY A 73 -1.10 22.99 -41.87
C GLY A 73 -1.85 23.65 -43.02
N ARG A 74 -2.81 22.93 -43.58
CA ARG A 74 -3.77 23.48 -44.54
C ARG A 74 -5.17 23.37 -43.97
N VAL A 75 -5.99 24.37 -44.26
CA VAL A 75 -7.39 24.43 -43.82
C VAL A 75 -8.29 24.52 -45.04
N GLU A 76 -9.33 23.69 -45.04
CA GLU A 76 -10.37 23.70 -46.07
C GLU A 76 -11.47 24.69 -45.69
N PHE A 77 -11.86 25.52 -46.65
CA PHE A 77 -12.96 26.46 -46.52
C PHE A 77 -14.21 25.94 -47.21
N SER A 78 -15.36 26.01 -46.52
CA SER A 78 -16.67 25.79 -47.14
C SER A 78 -17.02 26.90 -48.14
N ASP A 79 -18.03 26.66 -48.99
CA ASP A 79 -18.59 27.66 -49.92
C ASP A 79 -19.08 28.96 -49.25
N SER A 80 -19.27 28.93 -47.93
CA SER A 80 -19.67 30.08 -47.11
C SER A 80 -18.50 30.79 -46.41
N GLY A 81 -17.27 30.35 -46.66
CA GLY A 81 -16.04 30.89 -46.08
C GLY A 81 -15.79 30.43 -44.65
N ARG A 82 -16.56 29.47 -44.14
CA ARG A 82 -16.33 28.86 -42.81
C ARG A 82 -15.17 27.88 -42.87
N PHE A 83 -14.38 27.88 -41.80
CA PHE A 83 -13.29 26.94 -41.59
C PHE A 83 -13.30 26.38 -40.16
N SER A 84 -12.68 25.21 -39.99
CA SER A 84 -12.49 24.54 -38.70
C SER A 84 -11.09 23.92 -38.70
N ILE A 85 -10.23 24.34 -37.78
CA ILE A 85 -8.86 23.86 -37.64
C ILE A 85 -8.77 23.11 -36.32
N GLU A 86 -8.46 21.82 -36.38
CA GLU A 86 -8.06 21.03 -35.21
C GLU A 86 -6.58 21.30 -34.92
N VAL A 87 -6.28 21.67 -33.68
CA VAL A 87 -4.96 22.11 -33.23
C VAL A 87 -4.57 21.33 -31.98
N THR A 88 -3.52 20.54 -32.07
CA THR A 88 -2.82 20.04 -30.89
C THR A 88 -1.93 21.16 -30.35
N ILE A 89 -2.10 21.53 -29.09
CA ILE A 89 -1.25 22.56 -28.47
C ILE A 89 0.17 21.98 -28.31
N PRO A 90 1.22 22.61 -28.88
CA PRO A 90 2.57 22.11 -28.74
C PRO A 90 3.01 22.08 -27.26
N PRO A 91 3.75 21.06 -26.79
CA PRO A 91 4.17 20.95 -25.38
C PRO A 91 4.90 22.19 -24.85
N ALA A 92 5.74 22.83 -25.66
CA ALA A 92 6.46 24.05 -25.29
C ALA A 92 5.51 25.23 -24.94
N ALA A 93 4.28 25.23 -25.46
CA ALA A 93 3.26 26.20 -25.10
C ALA A 93 2.44 25.78 -23.86
N LEU A 94 2.61 24.57 -23.31
CA LEU A 94 1.94 24.13 -22.08
C LEU A 94 2.81 24.35 -20.83
N ASP A 95 4.12 24.50 -21.00
CA ASP A 95 5.07 24.68 -19.90
C ASP A 95 5.18 26.13 -19.39
N THR A 96 4.54 27.10 -20.06
CA THR A 96 4.60 28.52 -19.69
C THR A 96 3.42 28.94 -18.82
N SER A 97 3.62 29.96 -17.99
CA SER A 97 2.58 30.48 -17.07
C SER A 97 1.47 31.27 -17.79
N GLU A 98 1.79 31.88 -18.93
CA GLU A 98 0.85 32.56 -19.81
C GLU A 98 1.17 32.27 -21.28
N VAL A 99 0.13 32.09 -22.08
CA VAL A 99 0.24 31.72 -23.50
C VAL A 99 -0.79 32.51 -24.30
N TRP A 100 -0.33 33.05 -25.43
CA TRP A 100 -1.13 33.76 -26.40
C TRP A 100 -0.95 33.12 -27.78
N CYS A 101 -2.03 32.92 -28.53
CA CYS A 101 -1.98 32.40 -29.89
C CYS A 101 -2.40 33.43 -30.93
N GLN A 102 -1.74 33.42 -32.10
CA GLN A 102 -2.11 34.23 -33.26
C GLN A 102 -2.28 33.33 -34.48
N LEU A 103 -3.43 33.42 -35.15
CA LEU A 103 -3.68 32.76 -36.42
C LEU A 103 -3.21 33.64 -37.58
N ALA A 104 -2.61 33.01 -38.59
CA ALA A 104 -2.36 33.57 -39.91
C ALA A 104 -2.84 32.56 -40.95
N ILE A 105 -3.46 33.06 -42.02
CA ILE A 105 -3.88 32.25 -43.17
C ILE A 105 -3.33 32.95 -44.39
N ASP A 106 -2.50 32.24 -45.14
CA ASP A 106 -1.82 32.72 -46.34
C ASP A 106 -2.80 32.65 -47.51
N THR A 107 -3.36 33.81 -47.89
CA THR A 107 -4.49 33.88 -48.83
C THR A 107 -4.10 33.97 -50.29
N ASP A 108 -2.87 34.36 -50.58
CA ASP A 108 -2.27 34.51 -51.91
C ASP A 108 -1.15 33.49 -52.19
N GLU A 109 -0.85 32.62 -51.23
CA GLU A 109 0.14 31.53 -51.31
C GLU A 109 1.56 32.01 -51.64
N ASP A 110 1.91 33.25 -51.28
CA ASP A 110 3.27 33.79 -51.44
C ASP A 110 4.10 33.75 -50.14
N GLY A 111 3.51 33.18 -49.09
CA GLY A 111 4.12 32.92 -47.79
C GLY A 111 3.68 33.92 -46.73
N PHE A 112 3.63 33.48 -45.47
CA PHE A 112 3.05 34.27 -44.37
C PHE A 112 3.68 35.66 -44.19
N ASP A 113 2.92 36.68 -44.59
CA ASP A 113 3.32 38.08 -44.51
C ASP A 113 2.32 38.93 -43.71
N GLY A 114 2.52 40.25 -43.70
CA GLY A 114 1.79 41.17 -42.83
C GLY A 114 0.26 41.16 -42.98
N ASP A 115 -0.28 40.87 -44.18
CA ASP A 115 -1.72 40.82 -44.40
C ASP A 115 -2.38 39.47 -44.13
N ASP A 116 -1.61 38.43 -43.85
CA ASP A 116 -2.13 37.10 -43.47
C ASP A 116 -2.51 37.00 -42.00
N PHE A 117 -1.84 37.77 -41.13
CA PHE A 117 -2.06 37.69 -39.70
C PHE A 117 -3.41 38.26 -39.28
N PHE A 118 -4.10 37.54 -38.41
CA PHE A 118 -5.24 38.09 -37.69
C PHE A 118 -4.75 39.09 -36.64
N PRO A 119 -5.43 40.23 -36.47
CA PRO A 119 -4.88 41.37 -35.74
C PRO A 119 -4.77 41.15 -34.23
N ASN A 120 -5.49 40.18 -33.67
CA ASN A 120 -5.56 39.96 -32.22
C ASN A 120 -4.89 38.65 -31.83
N LEU A 121 -3.97 38.74 -30.86
CA LEU A 121 -3.52 37.59 -30.08
C LEU A 121 -4.63 37.20 -29.10
N VAL A 122 -4.89 35.90 -28.98
CA VAL A 122 -5.92 35.38 -28.08
C VAL A 122 -5.25 34.61 -26.95
N ARG A 123 -5.64 34.90 -25.70
CA ARG A 123 -5.11 34.21 -24.53
C ARG A 123 -5.61 32.77 -24.50
N VAL A 124 -4.69 31.82 -24.36
CA VAL A 124 -5.03 30.43 -24.10
C VAL A 124 -5.20 30.28 -22.59
N HIS A 125 -6.41 29.92 -22.16
CA HIS A 125 -6.72 29.64 -20.77
C HIS A 125 -6.73 28.12 -20.55
N SER A 126 -5.97 27.64 -19.57
CA SER A 126 -6.16 26.28 -19.07
C SER A 126 -7.43 26.23 -18.24
N VAL A 127 -8.26 25.21 -18.46
CA VAL A 127 -9.39 24.92 -17.56
C VAL A 127 -8.85 23.97 -16.48
N PRO A 128 -9.05 24.22 -15.17
CA PRO A 128 -8.18 23.69 -14.11
C PRO A 128 -8.18 22.17 -13.85
N PHE A 129 -8.76 21.32 -14.71
CA PHE A 129 -9.08 19.95 -14.33
C PHE A 129 -8.30 18.81 -15.00
N SER A 130 -7.26 19.06 -15.81
CA SER A 130 -6.60 17.95 -16.53
C SER A 130 -5.08 17.84 -16.44
N LEU A 131 -4.40 18.53 -15.50
CA LEU A 131 -2.95 18.30 -15.32
C LEU A 131 -2.61 17.12 -14.38
N ARG A 132 -3.60 16.58 -13.67
CA ARG A 132 -3.42 15.53 -12.65
C ARG A 132 -4.36 14.33 -12.81
N SER A 133 -5.14 14.22 -13.88
CA SER A 133 -6.04 13.05 -14.02
C SER A 133 -5.27 11.75 -14.24
N ALA A 134 -4.07 11.80 -14.82
CA ALA A 134 -3.17 10.65 -14.92
C ALA A 134 -2.67 10.16 -13.54
N ASP A 135 -2.70 11.05 -12.54
CA ASP A 135 -2.31 10.76 -11.15
C ASP A 135 -3.52 10.39 -10.29
N SER A 136 -4.76 10.29 -10.81
CA SER A 136 -5.96 10.03 -9.98
C SER A 136 -5.88 8.72 -9.20
N ASP A 137 -5.09 7.78 -9.72
CA ASP A 137 -4.90 6.44 -9.15
C ASP A 137 -3.59 6.35 -8.34
N SER A 138 -2.88 7.47 -8.20
CA SER A 138 -1.62 7.58 -7.46
C SER A 138 -1.74 8.56 -6.30
N LEU A 139 -1.17 8.21 -5.14
CA LEU A 139 -1.01 9.14 -4.05
C LEU A 139 0.46 9.58 -4.03
N GLY A 140 0.74 10.85 -4.34
CA GLY A 140 2.12 11.34 -4.39
C GLY A 140 2.98 10.75 -5.53
N GLY A 141 2.37 10.35 -6.64
CA GLY A 141 3.09 9.78 -7.80
C GLY A 141 3.38 8.28 -7.67
N VAL A 142 2.86 7.64 -6.61
CA VAL A 142 3.02 6.22 -6.35
C VAL A 142 1.65 5.53 -6.54
N PRO A 143 1.53 4.53 -7.45
CA PRO A 143 0.27 3.84 -7.66
C PRO A 143 -0.16 3.04 -6.42
N ALA A 144 -1.46 2.88 -6.20
CA ALA A 144 -2.01 2.16 -5.05
C ALA A 144 -1.44 0.73 -4.88
N SER A 145 -0.98 0.10 -5.97
CA SER A 145 -0.32 -1.20 -5.96
C SER A 145 1.01 -1.24 -5.19
N GLU A 146 1.74 -0.12 -5.12
CA GLU A 146 2.99 -0.03 -4.35
C GLU A 146 2.75 0.22 -2.85
N TYR A 147 1.55 0.68 -2.49
CA TYR A 147 1.11 0.78 -1.09
C TYR A 147 0.50 -0.52 -0.55
N LEU A 148 0.37 -1.57 -1.37
CA LEU A 148 -0.02 -2.89 -0.90
C LEU A 148 1.14 -3.50 -0.10
N GLN A 149 1.12 -3.25 1.21
CA GLN A 149 1.88 -4.00 2.18
C GLN A 149 1.51 -5.49 2.00
N SER A 150 2.45 -6.28 1.47
CA SER A 150 2.40 -7.75 1.35
C SER A 150 0.99 -8.30 1.12
N SER A 151 0.52 -8.23 -0.12
CA SER A 151 -0.76 -8.78 -0.55
C SER A 151 -0.98 -10.20 0.00
N MET A 152 -2.24 -10.52 0.32
CA MET A 152 -2.78 -11.83 0.71
C MET A 152 -2.61 -12.96 -0.36
N GLY A 153 -1.52 -12.94 -1.12
CA GLY A 153 -1.15 -13.86 -2.17
C GLY A 153 0.37 -14.00 -2.37
N SER A 154 1.22 -13.48 -1.47
CA SER A 154 2.62 -13.91 -1.47
C SER A 154 2.67 -15.37 -0.97
N PRO A 155 3.40 -16.27 -1.64
CA PRO A 155 3.61 -17.64 -1.16
C PRO A 155 4.37 -17.71 0.18
N GLU A 156 4.83 -16.56 0.67
CA GLU A 156 5.64 -16.37 1.87
C GLU A 156 4.78 -16.10 3.13
N ALA A 157 3.48 -15.86 2.99
CA ALA A 157 2.56 -15.63 4.11
C ALA A 157 1.70 -16.86 4.44
N TRP A 158 1.40 -17.07 5.71
CA TRP A 158 0.44 -18.11 6.14
C TRP A 158 -1.00 -17.59 5.99
N SER A 159 -1.79 -18.24 5.14
CA SER A 159 -3.21 -17.91 4.94
C SER A 159 -4.03 -18.19 6.21
N LEU A 160 -5.02 -17.36 6.49
CA LEU A 160 -6.01 -17.59 7.56
C LEU A 160 -6.87 -18.85 7.32
N SER A 161 -6.93 -19.32 6.08
CA SER A 161 -7.55 -20.60 5.70
C SER A 161 -6.56 -21.77 5.65
N GLY A 162 -5.30 -21.52 6.04
CA GLY A 162 -4.19 -22.46 5.93
C GLY A 162 -3.57 -22.48 4.53
N ASN A 163 -2.31 -22.90 4.46
CA ASN A 163 -1.59 -23.10 3.20
C ASN A 163 -1.57 -24.59 2.81
N SER A 164 -1.59 -24.88 1.51
CA SER A 164 -1.27 -26.22 1.03
C SER A 164 0.22 -26.49 1.22
N SER A 165 0.59 -27.67 1.73
CA SER A 165 1.99 -28.02 1.97
C SER A 165 2.78 -28.10 0.66
N ILE A 166 3.90 -27.38 0.57
CA ILE A 166 4.88 -27.47 -0.51
C ILE A 166 6.30 -27.57 0.09
N GLY A 167 7.04 -28.64 -0.22
CA GLY A 167 8.43 -28.80 0.25
C GLY A 167 8.59 -28.73 1.79
N SER A 168 9.64 -28.05 2.25
CA SER A 168 9.96 -27.81 3.68
C SER A 168 9.13 -26.64 4.26
N SER A 169 7.80 -26.75 4.22
CA SER A 169 6.90 -25.75 4.83
C SER A 169 6.94 -25.82 6.37
N PHE A 170 7.05 -24.69 7.06
CA PHE A 170 6.90 -24.60 8.52
C PHE A 170 6.24 -23.27 8.92
N LEU A 171 5.66 -23.24 10.12
CA LEU A 171 5.21 -22.01 10.78
C LEU A 171 6.18 -21.74 11.94
N GLY A 172 7.01 -20.72 11.81
CA GLY A 172 8.03 -20.39 12.80
C GLY A 172 9.10 -19.44 12.27
N THR A 173 10.23 -19.39 12.95
CA THR A 173 11.40 -18.61 12.54
C THR A 173 12.59 -19.53 12.22
N THR A 174 13.58 -19.00 11.49
CA THR A 174 14.82 -19.75 11.13
C THR A 174 16.02 -19.36 11.99
N ASP A 175 15.86 -18.36 12.83
CA ASP A 175 16.87 -17.85 13.76
C ASP A 175 16.69 -18.47 15.16
N ASP A 176 17.68 -18.26 16.01
CA ASP A 176 17.70 -18.74 17.40
C ASP A 176 16.90 -17.78 18.32
N ALA A 177 15.63 -17.55 17.96
CA ALA A 177 14.71 -16.69 18.68
C ALA A 177 13.50 -17.48 19.19
N THR A 178 12.91 -17.02 20.30
CA THR A 178 11.68 -17.63 20.82
C THR A 178 10.51 -17.34 19.89
N LEU A 179 9.83 -18.39 19.43
CA LEU A 179 8.58 -18.27 18.68
C LEU A 179 7.42 -18.01 19.65
N GLU A 180 6.74 -16.87 19.50
CA GLU A 180 5.60 -16.49 20.35
C GLU A 180 4.27 -16.51 19.59
N LEU A 181 3.32 -17.29 20.10
CA LEU A 181 1.92 -17.23 19.70
C LEU A 181 1.19 -16.36 20.71
N ARG A 182 0.62 -15.24 20.24
CA ARG A 182 0.01 -14.21 21.09
C ARG A 182 -1.51 -14.16 20.99
N VAL A 183 -2.17 -13.85 22.10
CA VAL A 183 -3.61 -13.55 22.21
C VAL A 183 -3.72 -12.20 22.93
N ASP A 184 -4.50 -11.27 22.37
CA ASP A 184 -4.61 -9.90 22.91
C ASP A 184 -3.23 -9.21 23.10
N ASN A 185 -2.33 -9.44 22.14
CA ASN A 185 -0.94 -8.96 22.17
C ASN A 185 -0.08 -9.46 23.36
N LEU A 186 -0.54 -10.49 24.08
CA LEU A 186 0.20 -11.15 25.14
C LEU A 186 0.65 -12.56 24.71
N PRO A 187 1.86 -13.03 25.06
CA PRO A 187 2.28 -14.40 24.80
C PRO A 187 1.34 -15.41 25.48
N ALA A 188 0.79 -16.33 24.69
CA ALA A 188 -0.07 -17.43 25.15
C ALA A 188 0.62 -18.80 25.01
N LEU A 189 1.50 -18.94 24.02
CA LEU A 189 2.39 -20.08 23.88
C LEU A 189 3.74 -19.59 23.35
N ARG A 190 4.82 -19.98 24.04
CA ARG A 190 6.20 -19.67 23.65
C ARG A 190 6.95 -20.98 23.43
N ILE A 191 7.68 -21.06 22.33
CA ILE A 191 8.60 -22.14 22.02
C ILE A 191 10.00 -21.51 22.00
N ALA A 192 10.76 -21.72 23.08
CA ALA A 192 12.08 -21.15 23.23
C ALA A 192 13.14 -22.17 22.74
N PRO A 193 14.03 -21.78 21.83
CA PRO A 193 15.08 -22.67 21.36
C PRO A 193 16.13 -22.92 22.45
N ASN A 194 16.86 -24.02 22.32
CA ASN A 194 17.95 -24.43 23.19
C ASN A 194 18.80 -25.47 22.43
N GLU A 195 20.11 -25.52 22.71
CA GLU A 195 21.06 -26.38 21.99
C GLU A 195 20.75 -27.88 22.06
N THR A 196 20.16 -28.33 23.18
CA THR A 196 19.83 -29.75 23.42
C THR A 196 18.38 -30.06 23.07
N SER A 197 17.43 -29.29 23.62
CA SER A 197 16.00 -29.47 23.36
C SER A 197 15.23 -28.18 23.65
N PRO A 198 14.32 -27.75 22.76
CA PRO A 198 13.55 -26.54 22.98
C PRO A 198 12.64 -26.66 24.21
N ASN A 199 12.33 -25.52 24.78
CA ASN A 199 11.42 -25.36 25.91
C ASN A 199 10.03 -24.95 25.43
N LEU A 200 8.99 -25.46 26.09
CA LEU A 200 7.59 -25.17 25.77
C LEU A 200 6.91 -24.44 26.94
N ILE A 201 6.40 -23.24 26.72
CA ILE A 201 5.82 -22.41 27.78
C ILE A 201 4.43 -21.92 27.37
N GLY A 202 3.40 -22.62 27.83
CA GLY A 202 1.99 -22.23 27.64
C GLY A 202 1.45 -21.36 28.77
N GLY A 203 0.32 -20.70 28.51
CA GLY A 203 -0.49 -20.01 29.51
C GLY A 203 -0.06 -18.58 29.77
N HIS A 204 -0.18 -18.15 31.03
CA HIS A 204 0.10 -16.77 31.46
C HIS A 204 1.53 -16.34 31.08
N SER A 205 1.68 -15.10 30.64
CA SER A 205 2.97 -14.54 30.19
C SER A 205 4.06 -14.56 31.25
N GLY A 206 3.67 -14.57 32.53
CA GLY A 206 4.59 -14.69 33.66
C GLY A 206 5.15 -16.11 33.89
N ASN A 207 4.61 -17.16 33.26
CA ASN A 207 5.22 -18.49 33.35
C ASN A 207 6.66 -18.44 32.83
N SER A 208 7.58 -19.14 33.48
CA SER A 208 8.99 -19.06 33.12
C SER A 208 9.66 -20.42 33.18
N ILE A 209 10.47 -20.69 32.16
CA ILE A 209 11.51 -21.70 32.22
C ILE A 209 12.82 -20.93 32.38
N ASP A 210 13.64 -21.31 33.34
CA ASP A 210 14.90 -20.62 33.63
C ASP A 210 15.88 -20.68 32.45
N PRO A 211 16.85 -19.75 32.37
CA PRO A 211 17.94 -19.82 31.39
C PRO A 211 18.68 -21.17 31.46
N ASP A 212 19.21 -21.60 30.32
CA ASP A 212 20.03 -22.81 30.16
C ASP A 212 19.30 -24.16 30.39
N ILE A 213 18.04 -24.13 30.83
CA ILE A 213 17.22 -25.33 30.95
C ILE A 213 16.90 -25.89 29.56
N SER A 214 17.05 -27.20 29.42
CA SER A 214 16.77 -27.93 28.19
C SER A 214 15.51 -28.78 28.34
N GLY A 215 14.60 -28.73 27.36
CA GLY A 215 13.42 -29.59 27.32
C GLY A 215 12.40 -29.37 28.44
N GLY A 216 12.43 -28.23 29.13
CA GLY A 216 11.44 -27.88 30.15
C GLY A 216 10.05 -27.66 29.53
N VAL A 217 9.02 -28.02 30.28
CA VAL A 217 7.62 -27.88 29.83
C VAL A 217 6.76 -27.23 30.90
N ILE A 218 6.09 -26.14 30.52
CA ILE A 218 4.94 -25.60 31.24
C ILE A 218 3.73 -25.71 30.31
N GLY A 219 2.80 -26.61 30.61
CA GLY A 219 1.65 -26.86 29.74
C GLY A 219 0.66 -25.68 29.68
N GLY A 220 0.58 -24.87 30.74
CA GLY A 220 -0.34 -23.75 30.82
C GLY A 220 -0.52 -23.18 32.22
N GLY A 221 -1.65 -22.52 32.43
CA GLY A 221 -1.99 -21.91 33.72
C GLY A 221 -1.12 -20.69 34.05
N GLY A 222 -0.88 -20.47 35.33
CA GLY A 222 -0.28 -19.25 35.86
C GLY A 222 -1.26 -18.08 35.88
N MET A 223 -0.93 -17.08 36.68
CA MET A 223 -1.66 -15.81 36.77
C MET A 223 -0.76 -14.72 37.35
N ALA A 224 -1.10 -13.45 37.11
CA ALA A 224 -0.33 -12.30 37.59
C ALA A 224 -0.46 -12.12 39.11
N GLU A 225 -1.64 -12.39 39.67
CA GLU A 225 -1.99 -12.15 41.07
C GLU A 225 -2.39 -13.45 41.77
N GLY A 226 -2.35 -13.47 43.10
CA GLY A 226 -2.68 -14.66 43.89
C GLY A 226 -1.49 -15.62 44.02
N PHE A 227 -1.64 -16.86 43.55
CA PHE A 227 -0.61 -17.90 43.64
C PHE A 227 0.54 -17.76 42.61
N GLY A 228 0.38 -16.89 41.61
CA GLY A 228 1.47 -16.51 40.70
C GLY A 228 1.70 -17.47 39.51
N PRO A 229 2.76 -17.22 38.72
CA PRO A 229 3.11 -18.04 37.58
C PRO A 229 3.73 -19.39 37.98
N ASN A 230 3.79 -20.32 37.04
CA ASN A 230 4.56 -21.54 37.17
C ASN A 230 6.02 -21.29 36.75
N ARG A 231 6.96 -21.97 37.42
CA ARG A 231 8.38 -21.92 37.10
C ARG A 231 8.97 -23.32 36.96
N VAL A 232 9.78 -23.52 35.95
CA VAL A 232 10.59 -24.74 35.75
C VAL A 232 12.05 -24.33 35.69
N ALA A 233 12.89 -24.99 36.49
CA ALA A 233 14.31 -24.72 36.65
C ALA A 233 15.18 -25.99 36.65
N GLY A 234 14.61 -27.15 36.33
CA GLY A 234 15.36 -28.40 36.12
C GLY A 234 15.26 -28.85 34.66
N ASP A 235 16.33 -29.46 34.14
CA ASP A 235 16.31 -30.03 32.78
C ASP A 235 15.24 -31.11 32.66
N PHE A 236 14.50 -31.06 31.54
CA PHE A 236 13.40 -31.96 31.22
C PHE A 236 12.27 -31.99 32.28
N ALA A 237 12.25 -31.03 33.20
CA ALA A 237 11.21 -30.95 34.21
C ALA A 237 9.89 -30.42 33.61
N THR A 238 8.79 -30.89 34.17
CA THR A 238 7.45 -30.64 33.63
C THR A 238 6.52 -30.11 34.72
N VAL A 239 5.87 -28.99 34.43
CA VAL A 239 4.68 -28.53 35.12
C VAL A 239 3.52 -28.58 34.11
N SER A 240 2.58 -29.50 34.30
CA SER A 240 1.48 -29.65 33.33
C SER A 240 0.53 -28.44 33.31
N GLY A 241 0.43 -27.71 34.42
CA GLY A 241 -0.39 -26.50 34.54
C GLY A 241 -0.59 -26.07 35.99
N GLY A 242 -1.70 -25.39 36.28
CA GLY A 242 -1.97 -24.87 37.62
C GLY A 242 -1.34 -23.48 37.86
N SER A 243 -1.06 -23.10 39.10
CA SER A 243 -0.52 -21.78 39.43
C SER A 243 0.45 -21.84 40.61
N GLY A 244 1.56 -21.10 40.52
CA GLY A 244 2.56 -21.05 41.58
C GLY A 244 3.36 -22.33 41.77
N ASN A 245 3.38 -23.24 40.80
CA ASN A 245 4.15 -24.48 40.91
C ASN A 245 5.60 -24.25 40.50
N THR A 246 6.54 -24.87 41.20
CA THR A 246 7.99 -24.77 40.95
C THR A 246 8.60 -26.17 40.83
N ALA A 247 9.16 -26.50 39.67
CA ALA A 247 9.87 -27.76 39.42
C ALA A 247 11.37 -27.50 39.14
N GLU A 248 12.24 -27.86 40.08
CA GLU A 248 13.69 -27.57 40.03
C GLU A 248 14.56 -28.82 39.88
N GLY A 249 14.05 -30.01 40.20
CA GLY A 249 14.80 -31.25 40.03
C GLY A 249 14.91 -31.67 38.57
N PHE A 250 16.02 -32.31 38.20
CA PHE A 250 16.18 -32.95 36.88
C PHE A 250 15.06 -33.97 36.67
N TYR A 251 14.41 -33.97 35.50
CA TYR A 251 13.27 -34.85 35.19
C TYR A 251 12.08 -34.76 36.17
N SER A 252 12.04 -33.73 37.02
CA SER A 252 11.00 -33.60 38.02
C SER A 252 9.64 -33.30 37.37
N THR A 253 8.58 -33.87 37.94
CA THR A 253 7.23 -33.70 37.41
C THR A 253 6.28 -33.13 38.45
N ILE A 254 5.50 -32.13 38.04
CA ILE A 254 4.32 -31.63 38.75
C ILE A 254 3.11 -31.74 37.81
N GLY A 255 2.17 -32.61 38.15
CA GLY A 255 0.96 -32.84 37.35
C GLY A 255 -0.01 -31.65 37.34
N GLY A 256 0.16 -30.68 38.25
CA GLY A 256 -0.58 -29.43 38.29
C GLY A 256 -0.90 -29.01 39.73
N GLY A 257 -2.01 -28.28 39.91
CA GLY A 257 -2.43 -27.80 41.23
C GLY A 257 -1.85 -26.42 41.56
N VAL A 258 -1.69 -26.15 42.86
CA VAL A 258 -1.34 -24.82 43.36
C VAL A 258 -0.20 -24.90 44.35
N LEU A 259 0.82 -24.06 44.20
CA LEU A 259 1.96 -23.93 45.13
C LEU A 259 2.74 -25.22 45.38
N ASN A 260 2.75 -26.17 44.45
CA ASN A 260 3.57 -27.38 44.62
C ASN A 260 5.03 -27.10 44.28
N THR A 261 5.96 -27.63 45.07
CA THR A 261 7.41 -27.44 44.89
C THR A 261 8.12 -28.78 44.80
N ASN A 262 8.73 -29.06 43.66
CA ASN A 262 9.47 -30.29 43.44
C ASN A 262 10.96 -29.98 43.21
N LEU A 263 11.80 -30.32 44.19
CA LEU A 263 13.24 -30.09 44.18
C LEU A 263 14.05 -31.38 43.91
N GLY A 264 13.39 -32.54 44.01
CA GLY A 264 14.02 -33.84 43.84
C GLY A 264 14.22 -34.20 42.37
N SER A 265 15.39 -34.73 42.02
CA SER A 265 15.57 -35.32 40.68
C SER A 265 14.69 -36.57 40.55
N ASP A 266 14.06 -36.77 39.39
CA ASP A 266 13.13 -37.86 39.10
C ASP A 266 11.88 -37.92 40.03
N ALA A 267 11.73 -36.93 40.92
CA ALA A 267 10.63 -36.87 41.85
C ALA A 267 9.34 -36.43 41.16
N THR A 268 8.20 -36.84 41.73
CA THR A 268 6.87 -36.57 41.17
C THR A 268 5.92 -36.01 42.23
N ILE A 269 5.25 -34.92 41.91
CA ILE A 269 4.06 -34.46 42.62
C ILE A 269 2.88 -34.55 41.66
N ALA A 270 1.94 -35.47 41.90
CA ALA A 270 0.81 -35.66 40.99
C ALA A 270 -0.11 -34.41 40.91
N GLY A 271 -0.17 -33.62 41.99
CA GLY A 271 -0.87 -32.34 42.05
C GLY A 271 -1.22 -31.95 43.48
N GLY A 272 -2.29 -31.17 43.66
CA GLY A 272 -2.78 -30.74 44.98
C GLY A 272 -2.39 -29.32 45.35
N TYR A 273 -2.40 -29.00 46.65
CA TYR A 273 -2.08 -27.68 47.19
C TYR A 273 -0.88 -27.73 48.14
N ASN A 274 0.16 -26.97 47.80
CA ASN A 274 1.30 -26.72 48.68
C ASN A 274 2.04 -28.00 49.11
N ASN A 275 2.20 -28.96 48.20
CA ASN A 275 2.99 -30.16 48.45
C ASN A 275 4.46 -29.94 48.09
N VAL A 276 5.37 -30.64 48.78
CA VAL A 276 6.81 -30.50 48.58
C VAL A 276 7.48 -31.87 48.45
N ALA A 277 8.23 -32.09 47.36
CA ALA A 277 9.10 -33.25 47.19
C ALA A 277 10.55 -32.76 47.11
N THR A 278 11.42 -33.14 48.06
CA THR A 278 12.78 -32.59 48.15
C THR A 278 13.90 -33.57 47.86
N ALA A 279 13.61 -34.87 47.83
CA ALA A 279 14.62 -35.93 47.63
C ALA A 279 14.46 -36.61 46.27
N GLY A 280 15.52 -37.29 45.82
CA GLY A 280 15.50 -38.05 44.57
C GLY A 280 14.45 -39.15 44.61
N ASP A 281 13.82 -39.42 43.47
CA ASP A 281 12.78 -40.44 43.28
C ASP A 281 11.55 -40.30 44.21
N ALA A 282 11.42 -39.18 44.94
CA ALA A 282 10.33 -38.99 45.88
C ALA A 282 8.99 -38.80 45.16
N THR A 283 7.91 -39.30 45.73
CA THR A 283 6.57 -39.17 45.18
C THR A 283 5.62 -38.54 46.18
N VAL A 284 4.82 -37.57 45.74
CA VAL A 284 3.63 -37.12 46.46
C VAL A 284 2.43 -37.37 45.56
N GLY A 285 1.57 -38.31 45.96
CA GLY A 285 0.38 -38.69 45.17
C GLY A 285 -0.69 -37.59 45.04
N GLY A 286 -0.58 -36.50 45.82
CA GLY A 286 -1.51 -35.37 45.81
C GLY A 286 -1.80 -34.86 47.22
N GLY A 287 -2.93 -34.17 47.39
CA GLY A 287 -3.39 -33.70 48.71
C GLY A 287 -2.96 -32.27 49.06
N VAL A 288 -2.87 -31.98 50.36
CA VAL A 288 -2.67 -30.63 50.89
C VAL A 288 -1.55 -30.65 51.93
N VAL A 289 -0.48 -29.88 51.69
CA VAL A 289 0.67 -29.74 52.61
C VAL A 289 1.34 -31.07 52.96
N ASN A 290 1.54 -31.93 51.96
CA ASN A 290 2.34 -33.15 52.10
C ASN A 290 3.81 -32.87 51.79
N SER A 291 4.71 -33.63 52.43
CA SER A 291 6.15 -33.53 52.21
C SER A 291 6.79 -34.92 52.07
N ALA A 292 7.51 -35.12 50.97
CA ALA A 292 8.32 -36.31 50.72
C ALA A 292 9.80 -35.89 50.63
N SER A 293 10.56 -36.18 51.70
CA SER A 293 11.94 -35.71 51.89
C SER A 293 12.98 -36.81 52.06
N GLY A 294 12.55 -38.08 52.02
CA GLY A 294 13.44 -39.23 51.93
C GLY A 294 13.64 -39.67 50.50
N GLU A 295 14.82 -40.19 50.18
CA GLU A 295 15.09 -40.83 48.89
C GLU A 295 14.05 -41.93 48.63
N ALA A 296 13.43 -41.92 47.44
CA ALA A 296 12.36 -42.84 47.04
C ALA A 296 11.15 -42.93 48.01
N SER A 297 10.89 -41.88 48.80
CA SER A 297 9.73 -41.83 49.71
C SER A 297 8.41 -41.55 48.97
N THR A 298 7.27 -41.97 49.57
CA THR A 298 5.91 -41.78 49.05
C THR A 298 4.96 -41.20 50.09
#